data_AF-A0A534J8Z2-F1
#
_entry.id   AF-A0A534J8Z2-F1
#
_cell.length_a   1.000
_cell.length_b   1.000
_cell.length_c   1.000
_cell.angle_alpha   90.00
_cell.angle_beta   90.00
_cell.angle_gamma   90.00
#
_symmetry.space_group_name_H-M   'P 1'
#
loop_
_entity.id
_entity.type
_entity.pdbx_description
1 polymer ?
#
loop_
_entity_poly.entity_id
_entity_poly.type
_entity_poly.pdbx_seq_one_letter_code
_entity_poly.pdbx_strand_id
1 'polypeptide(L)'
;MADEFAFDDAEFLGLARRSRRDPYRLGLFARHFEIGERASFVLPVAGGTLVGTDRRLLLFTTHLEVDGAWNVREFTGYVVSREIPLDRILEVRPFGSVAPNEIVEGISVFTPEGPVDFVVSKGLERVVSDEDIGRILARLTQRSPSGG
;
A
#
# COMPACT_ATOMS: atom_id res chain seq x y z
N MET A 1 3.07 -9.39 -21.73
CA MET A 1 2.49 -8.03 -21.81
C MET A 1 1.19 -7.89 -21.00
N ALA A 2 1.03 -8.62 -19.88
CA ALA A 2 -0.10 -8.39 -18.98
C ALA A 2 0.16 -7.20 -18.02
N ASP A 3 1.44 -6.89 -17.78
CA ASP A 3 1.91 -5.93 -16.77
C ASP A 3 1.75 -4.45 -17.14
N GLU A 4 1.67 -4.11 -18.44
CA GLU A 4 1.77 -2.72 -18.91
C GLU A 4 0.58 -1.84 -18.50
N PHE A 5 -0.59 -2.46 -18.30
CA PHE A 5 -1.84 -1.77 -18.00
C PHE A 5 -2.32 -1.99 -16.56
N ALA A 6 -1.52 -2.66 -15.73
CA ALA A 6 -1.90 -3.02 -14.36
C ALA A 6 -2.18 -1.80 -13.47
N PHE A 7 -1.67 -0.61 -13.83
CA PHE A 7 -1.77 0.63 -13.06
C PHE A 7 -2.49 1.78 -13.79
N ASP A 8 -3.07 1.54 -14.97
CA ASP A 8 -3.69 2.60 -15.78
C ASP A 8 -4.76 3.37 -15.01
N ASP A 9 -5.64 2.60 -14.35
CA ASP A 9 -6.78 3.08 -13.57
C ASP A 9 -6.43 3.32 -12.09
N ALA A 10 -5.17 3.09 -11.69
CA ALA A 10 -4.76 3.19 -10.30
C ALA A 10 -4.72 4.65 -9.82
N GLU A 11 -5.30 4.90 -8.65
CA GLU A 11 -5.18 6.20 -7.98
C GLU A 11 -3.90 6.26 -7.14
N PHE A 12 -3.10 7.31 -7.32
CA PHE A 12 -1.91 7.56 -6.51
C PHE A 12 -2.31 8.49 -5.37
N LEU A 13 -2.11 8.06 -4.13
CA LEU A 13 -2.60 8.74 -2.93
C LEU A 13 -1.45 9.24 -2.05
N GLY A 14 -1.75 10.19 -1.16
CA GLY A 14 -0.77 10.82 -0.29
C GLY A 14 0.32 11.54 -1.08
N LEU A 15 1.58 11.37 -0.64
CA LEU A 15 2.75 11.94 -1.31
C LEU A 15 2.91 11.44 -2.76
N ALA A 16 2.34 10.29 -3.11
CA ALA A 16 2.43 9.77 -4.47
C ALA A 16 1.59 10.54 -5.48
N ARG A 17 0.63 11.38 -5.06
CA ARG A 17 -0.19 12.23 -5.95
C ARG A 17 0.63 13.12 -6.87
N ARG A 18 1.81 13.56 -6.39
CA ARG A 18 2.71 14.46 -7.13
C ARG A 18 3.83 13.70 -7.87
N SER A 19 3.91 12.39 -7.69
CA SER A 19 4.95 11.57 -8.30
C SER A 19 4.66 11.35 -9.78
N ARG A 20 5.69 11.44 -10.61
CA ARG A 20 5.60 11.00 -12.01
C ARG A 20 5.33 9.50 -12.03
N ARG A 21 4.31 9.08 -12.77
CA ARG A 21 4.08 7.66 -13.09
C ARG A 21 5.25 7.18 -13.93
N ASP A 22 6.13 6.41 -13.30
CA ASP A 22 7.31 5.82 -13.94
C ASP A 22 6.96 4.38 -14.34
N PRO A 23 6.76 4.10 -15.64
CA PRO A 23 6.36 2.77 -16.11
C PRO A 23 7.34 1.68 -15.69
N TYR A 24 8.64 1.99 -15.60
CA TYR A 24 9.64 1.03 -15.18
C TYR A 24 9.41 0.61 -13.72
N ARG A 25 9.22 1.59 -12.82
CA ARG A 25 8.98 1.33 -11.39
C ARG A 25 7.65 0.65 -11.14
N LEU A 26 6.60 1.03 -11.89
CA LEU A 26 5.30 0.37 -11.82
C LEU A 26 5.38 -1.08 -12.32
N GLY A 27 6.17 -1.33 -13.36
CA GLY A 27 6.47 -2.69 -13.83
C GLY A 27 7.15 -3.55 -12.76
N LEU A 28 7.96 -2.98 -11.87
CA LEU A 28 8.56 -3.73 -10.75
C LEU A 28 7.50 -4.21 -9.75
N PHE A 29 6.44 -3.44 -9.50
CA PHE A 29 5.31 -3.90 -8.67
C PHE A 29 4.42 -4.89 -9.42
N ALA A 30 4.13 -4.63 -10.70
CA ALA A 30 3.24 -5.44 -11.53
C ALA A 30 3.70 -6.90 -11.68
N ARG A 31 5.02 -7.16 -11.61
CA ARG A 31 5.59 -8.52 -11.61
C ARG A 31 5.07 -9.44 -10.50
N HIS A 32 4.51 -8.88 -9.44
CA HIS A 32 3.94 -9.63 -8.33
C HIS A 32 2.43 -9.86 -8.46
N PHE A 33 1.81 -9.28 -9.49
CA PHE A 33 0.38 -9.41 -9.72
C PHE A 33 0.08 -10.73 -10.43
N GLU A 34 -1.09 -11.28 -10.13
CA GLU A 34 -1.64 -12.37 -10.92
C GLU A 34 -2.08 -11.86 -12.30
N ILE A 35 -2.20 -12.79 -13.25
CA ILE A 35 -2.67 -12.46 -14.60
C ILE A 35 -4.07 -11.81 -14.51
N GLY A 36 -4.17 -10.60 -15.07
CA GLY A 36 -5.41 -9.81 -15.12
C GLY A 36 -5.75 -9.07 -13.82
N GLU A 37 -4.92 -9.15 -12.77
CA GLU A 37 -5.06 -8.34 -11.56
C GLU A 37 -4.73 -6.87 -11.88
N ARG A 38 -5.52 -5.93 -11.33
CA ARG A 38 -5.39 -4.49 -11.58
C ARG A 38 -5.26 -3.72 -10.28
N ALA A 39 -4.33 -2.78 -10.23
CA ALA A 39 -4.17 -1.86 -9.11
C ALA A 39 -5.35 -0.86 -9.08
N SER A 40 -5.97 -0.73 -7.91
CA SER A 40 -6.97 0.30 -7.63
C SER A 40 -6.34 1.54 -7.02
N PHE A 41 -5.33 1.37 -6.16
CA PHE A 41 -4.59 2.48 -5.58
C PHE A 41 -3.13 2.14 -5.23
N VAL A 42 -2.31 3.17 -5.16
CA VAL A 42 -0.93 3.14 -4.67
C VAL A 42 -0.77 4.18 -3.55
N LEU A 43 -0.30 3.73 -2.40
CA LEU A 43 -0.15 4.55 -1.21
C LEU A 43 1.22 4.32 -0.55
N PRO A 44 2.10 5.33 -0.48
CA PRO A 44 3.28 5.27 0.37
C PRO A 44 2.88 5.12 1.84
N VAL A 45 3.51 4.18 2.53
CA VAL A 45 3.30 3.93 3.96
C VAL A 45 4.66 3.82 4.67
N ALA A 46 4.67 3.91 6.00
CA ALA A 46 5.89 3.68 6.77
C ALA A 46 6.43 2.27 6.46
N GLY A 47 7.69 2.21 6.05
CA GLY A 47 8.36 0.95 5.71
C GLY A 47 8.13 0.44 4.29
N GLY A 48 7.30 1.08 3.45
CA GLY A 48 7.07 0.56 2.10
C GLY A 48 6.04 1.30 1.26
N THR A 49 5.46 0.56 0.31
CA THR A 49 4.35 1.02 -0.55
C THR A 49 3.22 0.02 -0.46
N LEU A 50 2.06 0.48 0.00
CA LEU A 50 0.84 -0.30 0.00
C LEU A 50 0.16 -0.16 -1.36
N VAL A 51 -0.13 -1.27 -2.00
CA VAL A 51 -0.88 -1.33 -3.26
C VAL A 51 -2.13 -2.15 -3.01
N GLY A 52 -3.29 -1.53 -3.23
CA GLY A 52 -4.56 -2.26 -3.23
C GLY A 52 -4.95 -2.59 -4.66
N THR A 53 -5.14 -3.87 -4.92
CA THR A 53 -5.61 -4.38 -6.21
C THR A 53 -7.11 -4.65 -6.18
N ASP A 54 -7.65 -5.16 -7.28
CA ASP A 54 -9.00 -5.67 -7.35
C ASP A 54 -9.21 -6.99 -6.58
N ARG A 55 -8.13 -7.62 -6.08
CA ARG A 55 -8.13 -8.94 -5.41
C ARG A 55 -7.55 -8.91 -3.99
N ARG A 56 -6.54 -8.09 -3.71
CA ARG A 56 -5.78 -8.13 -2.45
C ARG A 56 -5.06 -6.81 -2.15
N LEU A 57 -4.63 -6.67 -0.90
CA LEU A 57 -3.66 -5.67 -0.47
C LEU A 57 -2.26 -6.29 -0.47
N LEU A 58 -1.31 -5.55 -1.04
CA LEU A 58 0.10 -5.93 -1.10
C LEU A 58 0.94 -4.81 -0.48
N LEU A 59 1.69 -5.13 0.58
CA LEU A 59 2.72 -4.24 1.10
C LEU A 59 4.06 -4.61 0.44
N PHE A 60 4.59 -3.68 -0.33
CA PHE A 60 5.89 -3.80 -0.95
C PHE A 60 6.96 -3.11 -0.11
N THR A 61 8.07 -3.80 0.09
CA THR A 61 9.30 -3.21 0.65
C THR A 61 10.43 -3.33 -0.36
N THR A 62 11.43 -2.46 -0.25
CA THR A 62 12.61 -2.51 -1.12
C THR A 62 13.41 -3.77 -0.82
N HIS A 63 13.74 -4.54 -1.86
CA HIS A 63 14.70 -5.62 -1.74
C HIS A 63 16.08 -5.08 -2.05
N LEU A 64 16.96 -5.15 -1.06
CA LEU A 64 18.35 -4.74 -1.15
C LEU A 64 19.22 -5.98 -0.95
N GLU A 65 20.05 -6.30 -1.94
CA GLU A 65 21.11 -7.29 -1.71
C GLU A 65 22.23 -6.63 -0.91
N VAL A 66 22.53 -7.20 0.25
CA VAL A 66 23.59 -6.73 1.15
C VAL A 66 24.76 -7.71 1.09
N ASP A 67 25.96 -7.22 0.81
CA ASP A 67 27.20 -8.00 0.89
C ASP A 67 28.04 -7.47 2.06
N GLY A 68 28.30 -8.33 3.05
CA GLY A 68 28.94 -7.94 4.30
C GLY A 68 28.06 -7.08 5.23
N ALA A 69 28.68 -6.44 6.23
CA ALA A 69 27.93 -5.86 7.34
C ALA A 69 27.15 -4.56 7.00
N TRP A 70 27.55 -3.80 5.97
CA TRP A 70 27.03 -2.44 5.74
C TRP A 70 26.99 -1.97 4.26
N ASN A 71 27.32 -2.82 3.28
CA ASN A 71 27.32 -2.42 1.86
C ASN A 71 26.08 -2.97 1.14
N VAL A 72 25.16 -2.09 0.78
CA VAL A 72 24.11 -2.39 -0.20
C VAL A 72 24.76 -2.49 -1.57
N ARG A 73 24.66 -3.66 -2.21
CA ARG A 73 25.31 -3.94 -3.48
C ARG A 73 24.47 -3.45 -4.65
N GLU A 74 23.18 -3.74 -4.64
CA GLU A 74 22.26 -3.40 -5.71
C GLU A 74 20.80 -3.37 -5.24
N PHE A 75 20.01 -2.46 -5.83
CA PHE A 75 18.56 -2.50 -5.74
C PHE A 75 18.02 -3.48 -6.78
N THR A 76 17.51 -4.61 -6.32
CA THR A 76 17.04 -5.69 -7.21
C THR A 76 15.54 -5.64 -7.47
N GLY A 77 14.80 -4.81 -6.72
CA GLY A 77 13.37 -4.57 -6.95
C GLY A 77 12.59 -4.44 -5.65
N TYR A 78 11.31 -4.80 -5.72
CA TYR A 78 10.42 -4.85 -4.57
C TYR A 78 10.13 -6.30 -4.20
N VAL A 79 9.80 -6.53 -2.93
CA VAL A 79 9.27 -7.81 -2.45
C VAL A 79 7.96 -7.56 -1.72
N VAL A 80 7.05 -8.52 -1.79
CA VAL A 80 5.81 -8.51 -1.02
C VAL A 80 6.15 -8.92 0.41
N SER A 81 6.16 -7.96 1.33
CA SER A 81 6.36 -8.23 2.76
C SER A 81 5.08 -8.64 3.46
N ARG A 82 3.93 -8.31 2.87
CA ARG A 82 2.61 -8.70 3.39
C ARG A 82 1.58 -8.74 2.27
N GLU A 83 0.69 -9.70 2.38
CA GLU A 83 -0.44 -9.88 1.47
C GLU A 83 -1.70 -10.11 2.30
N ILE A 84 -2.79 -9.43 1.95
CA ILE A 84 -4.11 -9.61 2.57
C ILE A 84 -5.15 -9.72 1.44
N PRO A 85 -5.72 -10.91 1.19
CA PRO A 85 -6.84 -11.06 0.28
C PRO A 85 -8.03 -10.17 0.67
N LEU A 86 -8.71 -9.55 -0.29
CA LEU A 86 -9.82 -8.62 0.03
C LEU A 86 -10.99 -9.33 0.71
N ASP A 87 -11.24 -10.60 0.39
CA ASP A 87 -12.27 -11.44 1.03
C ASP A 87 -11.97 -11.76 2.51
N ARG A 88 -10.72 -11.52 2.96
CA ARG A 88 -10.30 -11.65 4.36
C ARG A 88 -10.40 -10.36 5.16
N ILE A 89 -10.73 -9.24 4.51
CA ILE A 89 -10.91 -7.96 5.20
C ILE A 89 -12.31 -7.91 5.80
N LEU A 90 -12.37 -7.98 7.14
CA LEU A 90 -13.61 -7.88 7.91
C LEU A 90 -14.03 -6.42 8.10
N GLU A 91 -13.05 -5.56 8.35
CA GLU A 91 -13.27 -4.14 8.62
C GLU A 91 -11.98 -3.35 8.37
N VAL A 92 -12.11 -2.07 8.02
CA VAL A 92 -10.98 -1.14 7.99
C VAL A 92 -11.34 0.11 8.77
N ARG A 93 -10.46 0.50 9.71
CA ARG A 93 -10.64 1.70 10.53
C ARG A 93 -9.43 2.63 10.40
N PRO A 94 -9.61 3.95 10.32
CA PRO A 94 -8.51 4.87 10.51
C PRO A 94 -8.06 4.84 11.98
N PHE A 95 -6.77 5.01 12.23
CA PHE A 95 -6.24 5.30 13.55
C PHE A 95 -5.31 6.51 13.48
N GLY A 96 -5.16 7.20 14.61
CA GLY A 96 -4.31 8.37 14.72
C GLY A 96 -3.96 8.69 16.16
N SER A 97 -2.73 9.11 16.38
CA SER A 97 -2.29 9.75 17.62
C SER A 97 -1.47 10.99 17.29
N VAL A 98 -1.68 12.03 18.10
CA VAL A 98 -0.96 13.30 18.01
C VAL A 98 -0.30 13.55 19.36
N ALA A 99 1.02 13.56 19.37
CA ALA A 99 1.88 13.96 20.48
C ALA A 99 2.62 15.27 20.11
N PRO A 100 3.19 16.01 21.08
CA PRO A 100 3.80 17.32 20.83
C PRO A 100 4.85 17.36 19.70
N ASN A 101 5.54 16.23 19.46
CA ASN A 101 6.59 16.11 18.44
C ASN A 101 6.40 14.89 17.53
N GLU A 102 5.21 14.27 17.53
CA GLU A 102 4.98 13.07 16.71
C GLU A 102 3.50 12.91 16.38
N ILE A 103 3.21 12.87 15.09
CA ILE A 103 1.94 12.42 14.52
C ILE A 103 2.16 10.99 14.02
N VAL A 104 1.30 10.06 14.42
CA VAL A 104 1.23 8.71 13.84
C VAL A 104 -0.20 8.46 13.41
N GLU A 105 -0.41 8.31 12.10
CA GLU A 105 -1.73 8.04 11.54
C GLU A 105 -1.66 6.89 10.54
N GLY A 106 -2.74 6.15 10.41
CA GLY A 106 -2.80 4.97 9.56
C GLY A 106 -4.18 4.38 9.40
N ILE A 107 -4.21 3.19 8.82
CA ILE A 107 -5.39 2.34 8.72
C ILE A 107 -5.11 1.00 9.40
N SER A 108 -6.05 0.53 10.22
CA SER A 108 -6.09 -0.82 10.77
C SER A 108 -7.03 -1.65 9.91
N VAL A 109 -6.50 -2.72 9.30
CA VAL A 109 -7.24 -3.72 8.54
C VAL A 109 -7.48 -4.91 9.46
N PHE A 110 -8.75 -5.16 9.80
CA PHE A 110 -9.13 -6.28 10.66
C PHE A 110 -9.34 -7.53 9.81
N THR A 111 -8.62 -8.59 10.15
CA THR A 111 -8.69 -9.91 9.52
C THR A 111 -9.07 -10.97 10.56
N PRO A 112 -9.50 -12.18 10.15
CA PRO A 112 -9.72 -13.30 11.08
C PRO A 112 -8.51 -13.62 11.98
N GLU A 113 -7.30 -13.34 11.50
CA GLU A 113 -6.03 -13.57 12.19
C GLU A 113 -5.65 -12.42 13.14
N GLY A 114 -6.36 -11.30 13.08
CA GLY A 114 -6.16 -10.11 13.90
C GLY A 114 -6.05 -8.80 13.11
N PRO A 115 -5.92 -7.65 13.81
CA PRO A 115 -5.70 -6.37 13.16
C PRO A 115 -4.30 -6.25 12.58
N VAL A 116 -4.22 -5.62 11.41
CA VAL A 116 -2.99 -5.27 10.72
C VAL A 116 -2.96 -3.76 10.49
N ASP A 117 -1.97 -3.10 11.07
CA ASP A 117 -1.82 -1.65 10.95
C ASP A 117 -0.88 -1.26 9.80
N PHE A 118 -1.33 -0.32 8.98
CA PHE A 118 -0.53 0.36 7.97
C PHE A 118 -0.43 1.84 8.34
N VAL A 119 0.74 2.28 8.77
CA VAL A 119 1.01 3.69 9.12
C VAL A 119 1.22 4.49 7.84
N VAL A 120 0.39 5.49 7.59
CA VAL A 120 0.44 6.33 6.38
C VAL A 120 1.18 7.64 6.61
N SER A 121 1.15 8.16 7.84
CA SER A 121 1.91 9.35 8.25
C SER A 121 2.65 9.06 9.56
N LYS A 122 3.94 9.39 9.60
CA LYS A 122 4.75 9.35 10.82
C LYS A 122 5.75 10.50 10.83
N GLY A 123 5.68 11.40 11.80
CA GLY A 123 6.63 12.51 11.95
C GLY A 123 6.02 13.79 12.49
N LEU A 124 6.66 14.93 12.23
CA LEU A 124 6.20 16.24 12.72
C LEU A 124 4.99 16.77 11.96
N GLU A 125 4.80 16.31 10.74
CA GLU A 125 3.72 16.76 9.86
C GLU A 125 3.00 15.55 9.25
N ARG A 126 1.73 15.77 8.94
CA ARG A 126 0.87 14.81 8.27
C ARG A 126 1.15 14.82 6.77
N VAL A 127 1.28 13.64 6.16
CA VAL A 127 1.67 13.49 4.73
C VAL A 127 0.56 12.91 3.84
N VAL A 128 -0.55 12.47 4.43
CA VAL A 128 -1.74 11.96 3.72
C VAL A 128 -2.97 12.70 4.23
N SER A 129 -3.79 13.30 3.36
CA SER A 129 -4.99 14.06 3.76
C SER A 129 -6.12 13.16 4.28
N ASP A 130 -7.11 13.72 5.00
CA ASP A 130 -8.30 12.96 5.43
C ASP A 130 -9.11 12.46 4.23
N GLU A 131 -9.12 13.26 3.16
CA GLU A 131 -9.74 12.87 1.89
C GLU A 131 -9.11 11.59 1.33
N ASP A 132 -7.78 11.48 1.36
CA ASP A 132 -7.07 10.30 0.86
C ASP A 132 -7.35 9.08 1.73
N ILE A 133 -7.38 9.24 3.06
CA ILE A 133 -7.80 8.18 3.98
C ILE A 133 -9.22 7.74 3.66
N GLY A 134 -10.16 8.68 3.49
CA GLY A 134 -11.54 8.40 3.11
C GLY A 134 -11.65 7.64 1.78
N ARG A 135 -10.85 8.01 0.77
CA ARG A 135 -10.78 7.32 -0.52
C ARG A 135 -10.27 5.89 -0.41
N ILE A 136 -9.33 5.60 0.50
CA ILE A 136 -8.84 4.25 0.77
C ILE A 136 -9.91 3.43 1.46
N LEU A 137 -10.50 3.98 2.52
CA LEU A 137 -11.56 3.32 3.29
C LEU A 137 -12.73 2.95 2.38
N ALA A 138 -13.18 3.88 1.51
CA ALA A 138 -14.25 3.62 0.56
C ALA A 138 -13.92 2.45 -0.38
N ARG A 139 -12.69 2.39 -0.92
CA ARG A 139 -12.27 1.30 -1.83
C ARG A 139 -12.21 -0.06 -1.16
N LEU A 140 -11.77 -0.09 0.11
CA LEU A 140 -11.64 -1.35 0.85
C LEU A 140 -12.98 -1.82 1.44
N THR A 141 -13.91 -0.91 1.73
CA THR A 141 -15.23 -1.25 2.29
C THR A 141 -16.30 -1.50 1.23
N GLN A 142 -16.28 -0.83 0.07
CA GLN A 142 -17.25 -1.06 -1.01
C GLN A 142 -17.14 -2.43 -1.68
N ARG A 143 -16.09 -3.20 -1.37
CA ARG A 143 -15.82 -4.52 -1.97
C ARG A 143 -15.92 -5.69 -1.00
N SER A 144 -16.10 -5.46 0.30
CA SER A 144 -16.56 -6.52 1.20
C SER A 144 -17.97 -6.89 0.74
N PRO A 145 -18.22 -8.11 0.24
CA PRO A 145 -19.57 -8.50 -0.12
C PRO A 145 -20.37 -8.48 1.18
N SER A 146 -21.34 -7.57 1.25
CA SER A 146 -22.50 -7.78 2.10
C SER A 146 -23.02 -9.17 1.78
N GLY A 147 -22.84 -10.09 2.73
CA GLY A 147 -23.22 -11.49 2.60
C GLY A 147 -24.66 -11.61 2.11
N GLY A 148 -24.85 -12.42 1.07
CA GLY A 148 -26.14 -13.00 0.72
C GLY A 148 -26.44 -14.22 1.56
#